data_AF-B5CQ54-F1
#
_entry.id   AF-B5CQ54-F1
#
_cell.length_a   1.000
_cell.length_b   1.000
_cell.length_c   1.000
_cell.angle_alpha   90.00
_cell.angle_beta   90.00
_cell.angle_gamma   90.00
#
_symmetry.space_group_name_H-M   'P 1'
#
loop_
_entity.id
_entity.type
_entity.pdbx_description
1 polymer ?
#
loop_
_entity_poly.entity_id
_entity_poly.type
_entity_poly.pdbx_seq_one_letter_code
_entity_poly.pdbx_strand_id
1 'polypeptide(L)'
;MEQAAFVTMPAPNTGISLKKDAAAFREEKFHPDPEQYAELLDTRIQIRPDFRDKLIEQLKGTFGKYYDYHRRDIATNEVDYLNVEDPDVFSHRAWELEYQRKQEMRRNQPVRTKKKTHDIEL
;
A
#
# COMPACT_ATOMS: atom_id res chain seq x y z
N MET A 1 69.89 -8.64 -9.46
CA MET A 1 68.71 -9.05 -10.25
C MET A 1 67.63 -9.43 -9.27
N GLU A 2 66.79 -8.46 -8.90
CA GLU A 2 65.66 -8.64 -7.98
C GLU A 2 64.51 -9.31 -8.74
N GLN A 3 64.04 -10.46 -8.25
CA GLN A 3 62.79 -11.05 -8.73
C GLN A 3 61.63 -10.47 -7.93
N ALA A 4 60.79 -9.67 -8.59
CA ALA A 4 59.57 -9.14 -8.00
C ALA A 4 58.52 -10.26 -7.91
N ALA A 5 58.20 -10.69 -6.69
CA ALA A 5 57.06 -11.56 -6.42
C ALA A 5 55.76 -10.74 -6.49
N PHE A 6 54.97 -10.94 -7.54
CA PHE A 6 53.63 -10.38 -7.66
C PHE A 6 52.70 -11.09 -6.67
N VAL A 7 52.36 -10.41 -5.57
CA VAL A 7 51.34 -10.87 -4.62
C VAL A 7 49.97 -10.69 -5.26
N THR A 8 49.40 -11.78 -5.79
CA THR A 8 47.98 -11.82 -6.17
C THR A 8 47.16 -11.76 -4.87
N MET A 9 46.51 -10.62 -4.60
CA MET A 9 45.50 -10.55 -3.55
C MET A 9 44.23 -11.30 -4.01
N PRO A 10 43.61 -12.16 -3.16
CA PRO A 10 42.32 -12.73 -3.48
C PRO A 10 41.26 -11.61 -3.48
N ALA A 11 40.54 -11.47 -4.59
CA ALA A 11 39.41 -10.55 -4.67
C ALA A 11 38.37 -10.88 -3.58
N PRO A 12 37.83 -9.88 -2.85
CA PRO A 12 36.85 -10.13 -1.81
C PRO A 12 35.58 -10.74 -2.42
N ASN A 13 35.23 -11.95 -1.97
CA ASN A 13 34.07 -12.73 -2.41
C ASN A 13 32.71 -12.15 -1.93
N THR A 14 32.62 -10.85 -1.71
CA THR A 14 31.49 -10.18 -1.06
C THR A 14 30.28 -10.00 -2.00
N GLY A 15 30.47 -10.10 -3.32
CA GLY A 15 29.37 -9.99 -4.30
C GLY A 15 28.54 -11.26 -4.48
N ILE A 16 29.10 -12.44 -4.14
CA ILE A 16 28.40 -13.73 -4.29
C ILE A 16 27.44 -13.96 -3.12
N SER A 17 27.77 -13.50 -1.91
CA SER A 17 26.84 -13.53 -0.77
C SER A 17 25.62 -12.67 -1.06
N LEU A 18 25.80 -11.40 -1.44
CA LEU A 18 24.68 -10.48 -1.70
C LEU A 18 23.70 -10.99 -2.77
N LYS A 19 24.19 -11.67 -3.82
CA LYS A 19 23.32 -12.27 -4.85
C LYS A 19 22.58 -13.51 -4.34
N LYS A 20 23.21 -14.31 -3.49
CA LYS A 20 22.57 -15.46 -2.83
C LYS A 20 21.57 -15.01 -1.78
N ASP A 21 21.90 -13.99 -1.01
CA ASP A 21 21.04 -13.39 0.00
C ASP A 21 19.84 -12.70 -0.66
N ALA A 22 20.04 -12.02 -1.80
CA ALA A 22 18.95 -11.46 -2.60
C ALA A 22 18.09 -12.53 -3.30
N ALA A 23 18.67 -13.68 -3.66
CA ALA A 23 17.92 -14.82 -4.20
C ALA A 23 17.12 -15.51 -3.10
N ALA A 24 17.71 -15.72 -1.92
CA ALA A 24 17.06 -16.25 -0.73
C ALA A 24 15.93 -15.34 -0.25
N PHE A 25 16.10 -14.02 -0.30
CA PHE A 25 15.03 -13.05 -0.01
C PHE A 25 13.89 -13.08 -1.05
N ARG A 26 14.18 -13.45 -2.30
CA ARG A 26 13.15 -13.63 -3.35
C ARG A 26 12.43 -14.98 -3.24
N GLU A 27 13.11 -16.01 -2.75
CA GLU A 27 12.59 -17.36 -2.48
C GLU A 27 11.88 -17.47 -1.14
N GLU A 28 12.25 -16.63 -0.17
CA GLU A 28 11.48 -16.30 1.04
C GLU A 28 10.28 -15.45 0.60
N LYS A 29 9.44 -16.09 -0.20
CA LYS A 29 8.10 -15.63 -0.50
C LYS A 29 7.42 -15.51 0.85
N PHE A 30 7.23 -14.27 1.28
CA PHE A 30 6.36 -13.94 2.40
C PHE A 30 5.02 -14.62 2.08
N HIS A 31 4.77 -15.75 2.74
CA HIS A 31 3.50 -16.46 2.74
C HIS A 31 2.88 -16.17 4.11
N PRO A 32 2.48 -14.92 4.37
CA PRO A 32 1.78 -14.60 5.60
C PRO A 32 0.56 -15.52 5.70
N ASP A 33 0.22 -15.91 6.92
CA ASP A 33 -1.02 -16.63 7.18
C ASP A 33 -2.17 -15.88 6.47
N PRO A 34 -3.13 -16.53 5.79
CA PRO A 34 -4.26 -15.85 5.12
C PRO A 34 -4.92 -14.75 5.96
N GLU A 35 -4.98 -14.91 7.30
CA GLU A 35 -5.45 -13.88 8.22
C GLU A 35 -4.51 -12.67 8.30
N GLN A 36 -3.21 -12.90 8.40
CA GLN A 36 -2.18 -11.84 8.35
C GLN A 36 -2.16 -11.13 6.99
N TYR A 37 -2.38 -11.86 5.90
CA TYR A 37 -2.50 -11.25 4.57
C TYR A 37 -3.72 -10.31 4.48
N ALA A 38 -4.84 -10.69 5.09
CA ALA A 38 -6.03 -9.86 5.14
C ALA A 38 -5.83 -8.57 5.97
N GLU A 39 -5.12 -8.65 7.10
CA GLU A 39 -4.78 -7.46 7.90
C GLU A 39 -3.81 -6.50 7.17
N LEU A 40 -2.86 -7.07 6.42
CA LEU A 40 -1.96 -6.29 5.56
C LEU A 40 -2.74 -5.59 4.46
N LEU A 41 -3.69 -6.27 3.82
CA LEU A 41 -4.59 -5.68 2.81
C LEU A 41 -5.42 -4.55 3.42
N ASP A 42 -6.00 -4.75 4.60
CA ASP A 42 -6.80 -3.72 5.28
C ASP A 42 -5.99 -2.47 5.58
N THR A 43 -4.79 -2.66 6.12
CA THR A 43 -3.85 -1.57 6.40
C THR A 43 -3.48 -0.86 5.09
N ARG A 44 -3.20 -1.61 4.02
CA ARG A 44 -2.87 -1.07 2.70
C ARG A 44 -4.03 -0.27 2.12
N ILE A 45 -5.27 -0.75 2.25
CA ILE A 45 -6.49 -0.04 1.81
C ILE A 45 -6.65 1.29 2.57
N GLN A 46 -6.33 1.33 3.86
CA GLN A 46 -6.42 2.55 4.67
C GLN A 46 -5.38 3.60 4.28
N ILE A 47 -4.12 3.21 4.06
CA ILE A 47 -3.02 4.16 3.75
C ILE A 47 -2.98 4.57 2.28
N ARG A 48 -3.60 3.80 1.38
CA ARG A 48 -3.53 4.01 -0.08
C ARG A 48 -4.03 5.38 -0.54
N PRO A 49 -5.15 5.93 -0.03
CA PRO A 49 -5.58 7.28 -0.37
C PRO A 49 -4.55 8.34 0.04
N ASP A 50 -4.06 8.30 1.28
CA ASP A 50 -3.08 9.25 1.79
C ASP A 50 -1.78 9.22 1.00
N PHE A 51 -1.35 8.03 0.58
CA PHE A 51 -0.16 7.87 -0.26
C PHE A 51 -0.36 8.46 -1.65
N ARG A 52 -1.53 8.24 -2.26
CA ARG A 52 -1.88 8.84 -3.56
C ARG A 52 -1.91 10.36 -3.48
N ASP A 53 -2.49 10.92 -2.42
CA ASP A 53 -2.56 12.37 -2.24
C ASP A 53 -1.17 12.98 -2.09
N LYS A 54 -0.30 12.37 -1.28
CA LYS A 54 1.11 12.79 -1.15
C LYS A 54 1.87 12.71 -2.48
N LEU A 55 1.66 11.65 -3.26
CA LEU A 55 2.28 11.49 -4.57
C LEU A 55 1.78 12.57 -5.54
N ILE A 56 0.48 12.86 -5.53
CA ILE A 56 -0.13 13.91 -6.33
C ILE A 56 0.44 15.28 -5.96
N GLU A 57 0.59 15.57 -4.67
CA GLU A 57 1.21 16.81 -4.18
C GLU A 57 2.66 16.95 -4.63
N GLN A 58 3.46 15.89 -4.51
CA GLN A 58 4.85 15.88 -4.99
C GLN A 58 4.93 16.13 -6.50
N LEU A 59 4.05 15.50 -7.28
CA LEU A 59 3.98 15.71 -8.74
C LEU A 59 3.57 17.15 -9.06
N LYS A 60 2.60 17.72 -8.35
CA LYS A 60 2.21 19.12 -8.51
C LYS A 60 3.36 20.07 -8.16
N GLY A 61 4.10 19.81 -7.08
CA GLY A 61 5.27 20.60 -6.70
C GLY A 61 6.41 20.51 -7.72
N THR A 62 6.64 19.32 -8.28
CA THR A 62 7.73 19.08 -9.24
C THR A 62 7.41 19.67 -10.62
N PHE A 63 6.18 19.47 -11.12
CA PHE A 63 5.81 19.89 -12.47
C PHE A 63 5.18 21.28 -12.51
N GLY A 64 4.65 21.78 -11.38
CA GLY A 64 4.05 23.11 -11.27
C GLY A 64 3.01 23.36 -12.36
N LYS A 65 3.33 24.28 -13.28
CA LYS A 65 2.46 24.69 -14.39
C LYS A 65 2.28 23.61 -15.48
N TYR A 66 3.19 22.64 -15.52
CA TYR A 66 3.18 21.52 -16.45
C TYR A 66 2.58 20.24 -15.84
N TYR A 67 1.98 20.36 -14.66
CA TYR A 67 1.21 19.28 -14.08
C TYR A 67 -0.07 19.09 -14.90
N ASP A 68 -0.18 17.93 -15.55
CA ASP A 68 -1.36 17.53 -16.31
C ASP A 68 -2.01 16.31 -15.65
N TYR A 69 -3.33 16.21 -15.78
CA TYR A 69 -4.14 15.10 -15.31
C TYR A 69 -3.66 13.75 -15.86
N HIS A 70 -3.06 13.71 -17.05
CA HIS A 70 -2.49 12.49 -17.61
C HIS A 70 -1.33 11.92 -16.78
N ARG A 71 -0.47 12.79 -16.20
CA ARG A 71 0.65 12.35 -15.35
C ARG A 71 0.17 11.80 -14.01
N ARG A 72 -0.96 12.31 -13.52
CA ARG A 72 -1.62 11.78 -12.31
C ARG A 72 -2.06 10.35 -12.53
N ASP A 73 -2.78 10.10 -13.61
CA ASP A 73 -3.40 8.80 -13.86
C ASP A 73 -2.34 7.73 -14.15
N ILE A 74 -1.25 8.08 -14.86
CA ILE A 74 -0.09 7.18 -15.04
C ILE A 74 0.54 6.82 -13.69
N ALA A 75 0.87 7.82 -12.85
CA ALA A 75 1.51 7.56 -11.57
C ALA A 75 0.59 6.80 -10.59
N THR A 76 -0.71 7.07 -10.62
CA THR A 76 -1.70 6.37 -9.78
C THR A 76 -1.85 4.91 -10.20
N ASN A 77 -1.90 4.64 -11.51
CA ASN A 77 -1.93 3.28 -12.04
C ASN A 77 -0.62 2.55 -11.74
N GLU A 78 0.53 3.22 -11.82
CA GLU A 78 1.84 2.62 -11.54
C GLU A 78 1.99 2.20 -10.07
N VAL A 79 1.47 3.00 -9.12
CA VAL A 79 1.37 2.58 -7.70
C VAL A 79 0.54 1.30 -7.54
N ASP A 80 -0.52 1.15 -8.33
CA ASP A 80 -1.37 -0.04 -8.28
C ASP A 80 -0.70 -1.26 -8.91
N TYR A 81 -0.03 -1.11 -10.05
CA TYR A 81 0.70 -2.18 -10.71
C TYR A 81 1.93 -2.65 -9.93
N LEU A 82 2.62 -1.73 -9.23
CA LEU A 82 3.79 -2.06 -8.42
C LEU A 82 3.48 -2.84 -7.15
N ASN A 83 2.21 -2.90 -6.73
CA ASN A 83 1.84 -3.61 -5.52
C ASN A 83 1.80 -5.13 -5.66
N VAL A 84 1.94 -5.70 -6.88
CA VAL A 84 1.96 -7.15 -7.23
C VAL A 84 0.75 -7.96 -6.71
N GLU A 85 -0.11 -7.35 -5.92
CA GLU A 85 -1.39 -7.90 -5.47
C GLU A 85 -2.34 -8.03 -6.66
N ASP A 86 -3.13 -9.10 -6.64
CA ASP A 86 -4.22 -9.27 -7.61
C ASP A 86 -5.22 -8.11 -7.44
N PRO A 87 -5.48 -7.31 -8.50
CA PRO A 87 -6.43 -6.21 -8.45
C PRO A 87 -7.84 -6.63 -8.01
N ASP A 88 -8.25 -7.86 -8.31
CA ASP A 88 -9.56 -8.40 -7.94
C ASP A 88 -9.66 -8.64 -6.43
N VAL A 89 -8.64 -9.28 -5.85
CA VAL A 89 -8.54 -9.53 -4.40
C VAL A 89 -8.56 -8.22 -3.61
N PHE A 90 -7.80 -7.22 -4.08
CA PHE A 90 -7.78 -5.90 -3.46
C PHE A 90 -9.15 -5.21 -3.56
N SER A 91 -9.78 -5.24 -4.73
CA SER A 91 -11.09 -4.61 -4.96
C SER A 91 -12.19 -5.25 -4.13
N HIS A 92 -12.17 -6.58 -4.02
CA HIS A 92 -13.11 -7.35 -3.21
C HIS A 92 -12.99 -6.98 -1.73
N ARG A 93 -11.76 -6.98 -1.18
CA ARG A 93 -11.53 -6.63 0.23
C ARG A 93 -11.87 -5.18 0.54
N ALA A 94 -11.58 -4.26 -0.39
CA ALA A 94 -11.97 -2.86 -0.26
C ALA A 94 -13.49 -2.67 -0.20
N TRP A 95 -14.24 -3.42 -1.01
CA TRP A 95 -15.70 -3.41 -0.97
C TRP A 95 -16.25 -3.99 0.35
N GLU A 96 -15.67 -5.09 0.85
CA GLU A 96 -16.06 -5.67 2.15
C GLU A 96 -15.88 -4.67 3.31
N LEU A 97 -14.74 -3.99 3.38
CA LEU A 97 -14.48 -2.96 4.39
C LEU A 97 -15.44 -1.78 4.29
N GLU A 98 -15.71 -1.30 3.07
CA GLU A 98 -16.65 -0.20 2.86
C GLU A 98 -18.07 -0.60 3.28
N TYR A 99 -18.45 -1.85 2.99
CA TYR A 99 -19.73 -2.41 3.41
C TYR A 99 -19.83 -2.50 4.94
N GLN A 100 -18.81 -3.04 5.61
CA GLN A 100 -18.75 -3.10 7.09
C GLN A 100 -18.87 -1.71 7.72
N ARG A 101 -18.09 -0.73 7.24
CA ARG A 101 -18.15 0.66 7.73
C ARG A 101 -19.54 1.27 7.54
N LYS A 102 -20.19 1.01 6.39
CA LYS A 102 -21.57 1.47 6.13
C LYS A 102 -22.57 0.81 7.11
N GLN A 103 -22.39 -0.46 7.46
CA GLN A 103 -23.23 -1.14 8.45
C GLN A 103 -23.01 -0.57 9.87
N GLU A 104 -21.75 -0.35 10.27
CA GLU A 104 -21.42 0.28 11.54
C GLU A 104 -22.01 1.69 11.64
N MET A 105 -21.89 2.52 10.60
CA MET A 105 -22.50 3.85 10.58
C MET A 105 -24.02 3.82 10.68
N ARG A 106 -24.68 2.79 10.12
CA ARG A 106 -26.13 2.60 10.27
C ARG A 106 -26.51 2.16 11.68
N ARG A 107 -25.72 1.29 12.29
CA ARG A 107 -25.92 0.83 13.68
C ARG A 107 -25.62 1.92 14.70
N ASN A 108 -24.59 2.73 14.44
CA ASN A 108 -24.15 3.84 15.27
C ASN A 108 -24.87 5.15 14.92
N GLN A 109 -25.79 5.13 13.95
CA GLN A 109 -26.64 6.27 13.66
C GLN A 109 -27.55 6.47 14.89
N PRO A 110 -27.51 7.64 15.55
CA PRO A 110 -28.43 7.89 16.64
C PRO A 110 -29.84 7.80 16.06
N VAL A 111 -30.58 6.77 16.46
CA VAL A 111 -32.01 6.67 16.19
C VAL A 111 -32.57 7.99 16.70
N ARG A 112 -32.98 8.86 15.77
CA ARG A 112 -33.77 10.04 16.10
C ARG A 112 -34.99 9.50 16.81
N THR A 113 -34.95 9.46 18.13
CA THR A 113 -36.11 9.23 18.97
C THR A 113 -37.02 10.39 18.64
N LYS A 114 -37.99 10.14 17.76
CA LYS A 114 -39.08 11.07 17.52
C LYS A 114 -39.75 11.23 18.88
N LYS A 115 -39.42 12.32 19.58
CA LYS A 115 -40.19 12.77 20.74
C LYS A 115 -41.59 13.03 20.20
N LYS A 116 -42.47 12.07 20.44
CA LYS A 116 -43.90 12.16 20.14
C LYS A 116 -44.46 13.05 21.24
N THR A 117 -44.40 14.37 21.06
CA THR A 117 -45.15 15.33 21.89
C THR A 117 -46.63 15.11 21.56
N HIS A 118 -47.29 14.23 22.31
CA HIS A 118 -48.73 14.33 22.46
C HIS A 118 -48.95 15.26 23.64
N ASP A 119 -49.12 16.54 23.36
CA ASP A 119 -49.79 17.41 24.30
C ASP A 119 -51.29 17.23 24.04
N ILE A 120 -51.89 16.49 24.96
CA ILE A 120 -53.33 16.33 25.14
C ILE A 120 -53.77 17.63 25.82
N GLU A 121 -54.34 18.55 25.07
CA GLU A 121 -55.09 19.65 25.67
C GLU A 121 -56.50 19.14 26.03
N LEU A 122 -56.84 19.38 27.29
CA LEU A 122 -58.01 18.91 28.05
C LEU A 122 -59.21 19.84 27.86
#